data_AF-A0A964YLE4-F1
#
_entry.id   AF-A0A964YLE4-F1
#
_cell.length_a   1.000
_cell.length_b   1.000
_cell.length_c   1.000
_cell.angle_alpha   90.00
_cell.angle_beta   90.00
_cell.angle_gamma   90.00
#
_symmetry.space_group_name_H-M   'P 1'
#
loop_
_entity.id
_entity.type
_entity.pdbx_description
1 polymer ?
#
loop_
_entity_poly.entity_id
_entity_poly.type
_entity_poly.pdbx_seq_one_letter_code
_entity_poly.pdbx_strand_id
1 'polypeptide(L)'
;MTSQNVSCFNAGNGSATVTPNGGTPGYQYLWSNGQTTATAVNLIPGLYSVTITDTNGCQTTNQVTITQPTVLQVSSSLSTPVFCFGGTATVNVSASGGTAPYTGTGSFQQGAGTTTYYVTDANGCLDSADCIGTANFECFMFWGHGNGGRNSDRWNA
;
A
#
# COMPACT_ATOMS: atom_id res chain seq x y z
N MET A 1 -21.21 21.92 -3.41
CA MET A 1 -20.69 20.82 -2.58
C MET A 1 -19.26 20.57 -3.00
N THR A 2 -18.37 20.34 -2.05
CA THR A 2 -16.96 20.02 -2.27
C THR A 2 -16.61 18.73 -1.51
N SER A 3 -15.60 18.00 -1.97
CA SER A 3 -15.15 16.78 -1.31
C SER A 3 -13.64 16.59 -1.38
N GLN A 4 -13.15 15.77 -0.46
CA GLN A 4 -11.80 15.27 -0.39
C GLN A 4 -11.85 13.74 -0.42
N ASN A 5 -11.17 13.13 -1.38
CA ASN A 5 -11.02 11.69 -1.49
C ASN A 5 -10.07 11.15 -0.41
N VAL A 6 -10.10 9.83 -0.18
CA VAL A 6 -9.21 9.22 0.80
C VAL A 6 -7.78 9.17 0.27
N SER A 7 -6.79 9.27 1.17
CA SER A 7 -5.38 9.35 0.77
C SER A 7 -4.77 7.99 0.41
N CYS A 8 -5.22 6.91 1.06
CA CYS A 8 -4.74 5.54 0.85
C CYS A 8 -5.89 4.61 0.52
N PHE A 9 -5.57 3.47 -0.09
CA PHE A 9 -6.55 2.40 -0.29
C PHE A 9 -7.21 2.03 1.05
N ASN A 10 -8.55 2.06 1.09
CA ASN A 10 -9.38 1.83 2.28
C ASN A 10 -9.11 2.76 3.49
N ALA A 11 -8.46 3.91 3.31
CA ALA A 11 -8.37 4.90 4.37
C ALA A 11 -9.74 5.52 4.68
N GLY A 12 -9.91 6.00 5.91
CA GLY A 12 -11.11 6.67 6.39
C GLY A 12 -10.88 8.15 6.66
N ASN A 13 -10.17 8.85 5.78
CA ASN A 13 -9.84 10.27 5.93
C ASN A 13 -10.47 11.17 4.86
N GLY A 14 -11.46 10.65 4.11
CA GLY A 14 -12.24 11.44 3.18
C GLY A 14 -13.17 12.41 3.89
N SER A 15 -13.59 13.45 3.19
CA SER A 15 -14.56 14.42 3.69
C SER A 15 -15.45 14.98 2.58
N ALA A 16 -16.63 15.47 2.95
CA ALA A 16 -17.54 16.15 2.05
C ALA A 16 -18.22 17.33 2.75
N THR A 17 -18.27 18.49 2.11
CA THR A 17 -18.86 19.70 2.65
C THR A 17 -19.97 20.21 1.74
N VAL A 18 -21.10 20.60 2.36
CA VAL A 18 -22.20 21.23 1.65
C VAL A 18 -22.35 22.69 2.03
N THR A 19 -22.63 23.50 1.02
CA THR A 19 -22.98 24.92 1.17
C THR A 19 -24.31 25.12 0.43
N PRO A 20 -25.43 25.19 1.15
CA PRO A 20 -26.74 25.48 0.55
C PRO A 20 -26.74 26.88 -0.08
N ASN A 21 -27.36 27.00 -1.26
CA ASN A 21 -27.58 28.29 -1.93
C ASN A 21 -29.09 28.52 -2.04
N GLY A 22 -29.71 29.16 -1.04
CA GLY A 22 -31.14 29.43 -0.97
C GLY A 22 -31.87 28.69 0.17
N GLY A 23 -33.18 28.90 0.30
CA GLY A 23 -33.97 28.42 1.44
C GLY A 23 -33.87 29.32 2.67
N THR A 24 -34.55 28.95 3.75
CA THR A 24 -34.54 29.72 5.01
C THR A 24 -33.40 29.26 5.93
N PRO A 25 -32.49 30.17 6.38
CA PRO A 25 -31.39 29.82 7.26
C PRO A 25 -31.84 29.10 8.53
N GLY A 26 -31.00 28.19 9.03
CA GLY A 26 -31.37 27.21 10.06
C GLY A 26 -31.44 25.79 9.50
N TYR A 27 -30.49 25.46 8.62
CA TYR A 27 -30.44 24.18 7.92
C TYR A 27 -30.08 23.03 8.87
N GLN A 28 -30.78 21.92 8.70
CA GLN A 28 -30.44 20.63 9.27
C GLN A 28 -29.84 19.75 8.19
N TYR A 29 -28.85 18.94 8.56
CA TYR A 29 -28.18 18.01 7.65
C TYR A 29 -28.42 16.59 8.14
N LEU A 30 -28.59 15.66 7.22
CA LEU A 30 -28.61 14.22 7.48
C LEU A 30 -27.87 13.51 6.36
N TRP A 31 -26.66 13.05 6.67
CA TRP A 31 -25.87 12.23 5.77
C TRP A 31 -26.30 10.76 5.85
N SER A 32 -26.08 10.00 4.78
CA SER A 32 -26.38 8.56 4.70
C SER A 32 -25.66 7.72 5.76
N ASN A 33 -24.57 8.22 6.32
CA ASN A 33 -23.83 7.61 7.43
C ASN A 33 -24.24 8.14 8.81
N GLY A 34 -25.32 8.93 8.88
CA GLY A 34 -25.88 9.45 10.13
C GLY A 34 -25.23 10.73 10.67
N GLN A 35 -24.22 11.31 9.99
CA GLN A 35 -23.67 12.60 10.39
C GLN A 35 -24.69 13.73 10.16
N THR A 36 -24.67 14.77 11.00
CA THR A 36 -25.68 15.85 10.99
C THR A 36 -25.09 17.26 10.83
N THR A 37 -23.81 17.34 10.51
CA THR A 37 -23.08 18.59 10.26
C THR A 37 -23.02 18.92 8.77
N ALA A 38 -22.77 20.19 8.43
CA ALA A 38 -22.58 20.62 7.04
C ALA A 38 -21.38 19.93 6.36
N THR A 39 -20.39 19.54 7.15
CA THR A 39 -19.24 18.74 6.71
C THR A 39 -19.34 17.34 7.29
N ALA A 40 -19.33 16.32 6.45
CA ALA A 40 -19.11 14.94 6.87
C ALA A 40 -17.63 14.59 6.77
N VAL A 41 -17.09 13.97 7.81
CA VAL A 41 -15.65 13.63 7.94
C VAL A 41 -15.46 12.14 8.21
N ASN A 42 -14.22 11.68 8.17
CA ASN A 42 -13.84 10.27 8.36
C ASN A 42 -14.56 9.32 7.40
N LEU A 43 -14.75 9.78 6.16
CA LEU A 43 -15.44 9.01 5.13
C LEU A 43 -14.48 7.97 4.54
N ILE A 44 -14.97 6.74 4.39
CA ILE A 44 -14.32 5.70 3.60
C ILE A 44 -14.76 5.83 2.14
N PRO A 45 -14.13 5.13 1.20
CA PRO A 45 -14.53 5.16 -0.20
C PRO A 45 -15.96 4.64 -0.38
N GLY A 46 -16.78 5.38 -1.12
CA GLY A 46 -18.20 5.07 -1.25
C GLY A 46 -19.05 6.25 -1.69
N LEU A 47 -20.33 5.98 -1.93
CA LEU A 47 -21.34 6.99 -2.26
C LEU A 47 -22.03 7.47 -0.98
N TYR A 48 -22.00 8.79 -0.76
CA TYR A 48 -22.70 9.44 0.34
C TYR A 48 -23.80 10.35 -0.20
N SER A 49 -24.98 10.28 0.43
CA SER A 49 -26.07 11.21 0.19
C SER A 49 -26.29 12.08 1.41
N VAL A 50 -26.67 13.33 1.20
CA VAL A 50 -27.05 14.26 2.26
C VAL A 50 -28.41 14.85 1.96
N THR A 51 -29.30 14.75 2.92
CA THR A 51 -30.57 15.48 2.94
C THR A 51 -30.38 16.74 3.77
N ILE A 52 -30.78 17.87 3.20
CA ILE A 52 -30.70 19.19 3.81
C ILE A 52 -32.12 19.69 3.96
N THR A 53 -32.50 20.05 5.18
CA THR A 53 -33.82 20.56 5.51
C THR A 53 -33.69 22.00 5.99
N ASP A 54 -34.39 22.94 5.37
CA ASP A 54 -34.44 24.32 5.86
C ASP A 54 -35.44 24.46 7.03
N THR A 55 -35.51 25.65 7.66
CA THR A 55 -36.41 25.86 8.81
C THR A 55 -37.90 25.78 8.46
N ASN A 56 -38.27 25.95 7.18
CA ASN A 56 -39.65 25.80 6.71
C ASN A 56 -39.98 24.35 6.36
N GLY A 57 -39.04 23.41 6.53
CA GLY A 57 -39.21 21.99 6.24
C GLY A 57 -38.98 21.63 4.77
N CYS A 58 -38.51 22.55 3.93
CA CYS A 58 -38.15 22.24 2.55
C CYS A 58 -36.90 21.36 2.52
N GLN A 59 -36.96 20.24 1.81
CA GLN A 59 -35.85 19.29 1.70
C GLN A 59 -35.21 19.32 0.32
N THR A 60 -33.88 19.19 0.29
CA THR A 60 -33.12 18.86 -0.91
C THR A 60 -32.12 17.76 -0.61
N THR A 61 -31.84 16.91 -1.58
CA THR A 61 -30.85 15.84 -1.45
C THR A 61 -29.74 16.07 -2.46
N ASN A 62 -28.50 15.83 -2.04
CA ASN A 62 -27.36 15.81 -2.94
C ASN A 62 -26.49 14.58 -2.67
N GLN A 63 -25.67 14.18 -3.64
CA GLN A 63 -24.82 12.99 -3.56
C GLN A 63 -23.37 13.33 -3.90
N VAL A 64 -22.46 12.58 -3.31
CA VAL A 64 -21.03 12.66 -3.58
C VAL A 64 -20.38 11.30 -3.46
N THR A 65 -19.49 10.99 -4.39
CA THR A 65 -18.66 9.79 -4.34
C THR A 65 -17.29 10.15 -3.79
N ILE A 66 -16.89 9.48 -2.72
CA ILE A 66 -15.53 9.48 -2.19
C ILE A 66 -14.78 8.34 -2.87
N THR A 67 -13.72 8.67 -3.60
CA THR A 67 -12.87 7.66 -4.29
C THR A 67 -11.59 7.39 -3.51
N GLN A 68 -10.84 6.37 -3.95
CA GLN A 68 -9.55 5.97 -3.39
C GLN A 68 -8.52 5.70 -4.51
N PRO A 69 -7.22 5.80 -4.23
CA PRO A 69 -6.20 5.27 -5.13
C PRO A 69 -6.26 3.73 -5.19
N THR A 70 -5.62 3.14 -6.20
CA THR A 70 -5.40 1.70 -6.24
C THR A 70 -4.52 1.25 -5.09
N VAL A 71 -4.57 -0.02 -4.72
CA VAL A 71 -3.73 -0.57 -3.65
C VAL A 71 -2.24 -0.40 -4.00
N LEU A 72 -1.44 0.11 -3.07
CA LEU A 72 0.01 0.12 -3.22
C LEU A 72 0.50 -1.33 -3.14
N GLN A 73 1.27 -1.75 -4.14
CA GLN A 73 1.86 -3.08 -4.20
C GLN A 73 3.37 -2.98 -4.38
N VAL A 74 4.12 -3.59 -3.47
CA VAL A 74 5.57 -3.70 -3.53
C VAL A 74 5.97 -5.05 -4.07
N SER A 75 7.00 -5.04 -4.90
CA SER A 75 7.66 -6.26 -5.37
C SER A 75 9.17 -6.14 -5.18
N SER A 76 9.78 -7.24 -4.74
CA SER A 76 11.23 -7.36 -4.61
C SER A 76 11.71 -8.61 -5.32
N SER A 77 12.76 -8.48 -6.13
CA SER A 77 13.32 -9.59 -6.89
C SER A 77 14.84 -9.55 -6.89
N LEU A 78 15.46 -10.70 -6.76
CA LEU A 78 16.90 -10.87 -6.92
C LEU A 78 17.26 -10.89 -8.40
N SER A 79 18.23 -10.08 -8.81
CA SER A 79 18.77 -10.16 -10.16
C SER A 79 19.85 -11.24 -10.29
N THR A 80 20.57 -11.55 -9.20
CA THR A 80 21.62 -12.57 -9.16
C THR A 80 21.64 -13.27 -7.79
N PRO A 81 22.10 -14.53 -7.68
CA PRO A 81 22.31 -15.19 -6.39
C PRO A 81 23.40 -14.50 -5.55
N VAL A 82 23.39 -14.73 -4.24
CA VAL A 82 24.46 -14.29 -3.35
C VAL A 82 25.71 -15.15 -3.61
N PHE A 83 26.82 -14.50 -3.99
CA PHE A 83 28.10 -15.20 -4.14
C PHE A 83 28.63 -15.67 -2.77
N CYS A 84 29.30 -16.82 -2.79
CA CYS A 84 30.01 -17.37 -1.64
C CYS A 84 30.92 -16.34 -0.93
N PHE A 85 31.21 -16.59 0.35
CA PHE A 85 32.19 -15.82 1.15
C PHE A 85 31.76 -14.40 1.54
N GLY A 86 30.47 -14.21 1.86
CA GLY A 86 29.96 -12.90 2.30
C GLY A 86 29.69 -11.93 1.16
N GLY A 87 29.45 -12.45 -0.05
CA GLY A 87 29.02 -11.65 -1.19
C GLY A 87 27.64 -11.04 -0.98
N THR A 88 27.27 -10.12 -1.88
CA THR A 88 25.94 -9.54 -1.97
C THR A 88 25.29 -9.86 -3.30
N ALA A 89 23.97 -9.93 -3.29
CA ALA A 89 23.14 -9.96 -4.47
C ALA A 89 22.53 -8.58 -4.69
N THR A 90 22.25 -8.25 -5.96
CA THR A 90 21.44 -7.07 -6.27
C THR A 90 19.97 -7.45 -6.21
N VAL A 91 19.21 -6.67 -5.45
CA VAL A 91 17.75 -6.77 -5.31
C VAL A 91 17.13 -5.55 -5.97
N ASN A 92 16.20 -5.78 -6.88
CA ASN A 92 15.39 -4.73 -7.46
C ASN A 92 14.05 -4.68 -6.73
N VAL A 93 13.77 -3.53 -6.12
CA VAL A 93 12.50 -3.22 -5.46
C VAL A 93 11.73 -2.24 -6.33
N SER A 94 10.50 -2.59 -6.67
CA SER A 94 9.60 -1.75 -7.45
C SER A 94 8.22 -1.69 -6.81
N ALA A 95 7.45 -0.66 -7.15
CA ALA A 95 6.10 -0.49 -6.64
C ALA A 95 5.13 -0.09 -7.76
N SER A 96 3.88 -0.49 -7.61
CA SER A 96 2.77 -0.11 -8.47
C SER A 96 1.52 0.20 -7.64
N GLY A 97 0.54 0.86 -8.26
CA GLY A 97 -0.65 1.36 -7.56
C GLY A 97 -0.34 2.50 -6.57
N GLY A 98 -1.23 2.77 -5.62
CA GLY A 98 -1.08 3.92 -4.71
C GLY A 98 -1.00 5.26 -5.45
N THR A 99 -0.29 6.23 -4.85
CA THR A 99 -0.05 7.55 -5.44
C THR A 99 1.44 7.82 -5.60
N ALA A 100 1.93 7.92 -6.83
CA ALA A 100 3.32 8.29 -7.11
C ALA A 100 3.64 9.73 -6.67
N PRO A 101 4.90 10.06 -6.33
CA PRO A 101 6.11 9.21 -6.34
C PRO A 101 6.21 8.20 -5.18
N TYR A 102 7.12 7.23 -5.32
CA TYR A 102 7.42 6.22 -4.29
C TYR A 102 8.80 6.42 -3.66
N THR A 103 8.91 6.16 -2.36
CA THR A 103 10.15 6.15 -1.58
C THR A 103 10.47 4.72 -1.14
N GLY A 104 11.71 4.27 -1.30
CA GLY A 104 12.12 2.89 -0.98
C GLY A 104 12.21 1.93 -2.17
N THR A 105 12.00 2.42 -3.39
CA THR A 105 12.22 1.67 -4.64
C THR A 105 13.65 1.84 -5.15
N GLY A 106 14.11 0.93 -6.01
CA GLY A 106 15.44 0.96 -6.61
C GLY A 106 16.21 -0.35 -6.48
N SER A 107 17.52 -0.30 -6.74
CA SER A 107 18.42 -1.44 -6.64
C SER A 107 19.22 -1.37 -5.33
N PHE A 108 19.18 -2.45 -4.55
CA PHE A 108 19.83 -2.58 -3.24
C PHE A 108 20.78 -3.77 -3.24
N GLN A 109 21.79 -3.74 -2.36
CA GLN A 109 22.66 -4.90 -2.11
C GLN A 109 22.16 -5.67 -0.89
N GLN A 110 21.98 -6.99 -1.03
CA GLN A 110 21.49 -7.88 0.02
C GLN A 110 22.45 -9.05 0.21
N GLY A 111 22.78 -9.38 1.46
CA GLY A 111 23.48 -10.62 1.80
C GLY A 111 22.56 -11.85 1.79
N ALA A 112 23.06 -12.99 2.26
CA ALA A 112 22.21 -14.16 2.46
C ALA A 112 21.19 -13.92 3.59
N GLY A 113 19.98 -14.47 3.42
CA GLY A 113 18.89 -14.35 4.40
C GLY A 113 17.70 -13.55 3.88
N THR A 114 16.68 -13.40 4.72
CA THR A 114 15.45 -12.66 4.38
C THR A 114 15.59 -11.19 4.77
N THR A 115 15.20 -10.28 3.89
CA THR A 115 15.12 -8.84 4.17
C THR A 115 13.79 -8.29 3.68
N THR A 116 13.14 -7.52 4.55
CA THR A 116 11.88 -6.82 4.25
C THR A 116 12.18 -5.43 3.73
N TYR A 117 11.67 -5.12 2.54
CA TYR A 117 11.78 -3.81 1.92
C TYR A 117 10.45 -3.07 2.07
N TYR A 118 10.51 -1.91 2.72
CA TYR A 118 9.37 -1.03 2.91
C TYR A 118 9.34 0.05 1.82
N VAL A 119 8.19 0.26 1.20
CA VAL A 119 7.96 1.34 0.24
C VAL A 119 6.80 2.21 0.72
N THR A 120 6.99 3.52 0.63
CA THR A 120 5.98 4.52 0.94
C THR A 120 5.61 5.31 -0.30
N ASP A 121 4.32 5.57 -0.51
CA ASP A 121 3.85 6.43 -1.60
C ASP A 121 3.80 7.92 -1.21
N ALA A 122 3.38 8.79 -2.13
CA ALA A 122 3.33 10.24 -1.91
C ALA A 122 2.34 10.69 -0.83
N ASN A 123 1.35 9.85 -0.53
CA ASN A 123 0.32 10.09 0.47
C ASN A 123 0.68 9.46 1.83
N GLY A 124 1.86 8.86 1.96
CA GLY A 124 2.32 8.21 3.18
C GLY A 124 1.80 6.78 3.36
N CYS A 125 1.22 6.16 2.33
CA CYS A 125 0.75 4.78 2.39
C CYS A 125 1.94 3.82 2.35
N LEU A 126 1.99 2.84 3.26
CA LEU A 126 3.11 1.91 3.42
C LEU A 126 2.72 0.50 2.96
N ASP A 127 3.59 -0.14 2.18
CA ASP A 127 3.54 -1.57 1.88
C ASP A 127 4.96 -2.16 1.90
N SER A 128 5.09 -3.48 1.92
CA SER A 128 6.38 -4.15 2.01
C SER A 128 6.46 -5.45 1.23
N ALA A 129 7.65 -5.79 0.74
CA ALA A 129 7.93 -7.09 0.15
C ALA A 129 9.20 -7.70 0.77
N ASP A 130 9.15 -9.01 0.99
CA ASP A 130 10.30 -9.77 1.45
C ASP A 130 11.10 -10.29 0.24
N CYS A 131 12.43 -10.16 0.32
CA CYS A 131 13.34 -10.82 -0.60
C CYS A 131 14.26 -11.76 0.18
N ILE A 132 14.45 -12.98 -0.34
CA ILE A 132 15.29 -14.00 0.29
C ILE A 132 16.57 -14.13 -0.53
N GLY A 133 17.66 -13.54 -0.06
CA GLY A 133 18.98 -13.75 -0.62
C GLY A 133 19.41 -15.21 -0.43
N THR A 134 19.31 -16.02 -1.49
CA THR A 134 19.81 -17.40 -1.49
C THR A 134 21.28 -17.41 -1.89
N ALA A 135 22.10 -18.06 -1.07
CA ALA A 135 23.47 -18.38 -1.44
C ALA A 135 23.44 -19.41 -2.57
N ASN A 136 24.33 -19.27 -3.55
CA ASN A 136 24.45 -20.23 -4.64
C ASN A 136 24.71 -21.66 -4.08
N PHE A 137 23.95 -22.67 -4.53
CA PHE A 137 24.11 -24.06 -4.08
C PHE A 137 25.49 -24.66 -4.43
N GLU A 138 26.17 -24.16 -5.46
CA GLU A 138 27.54 -24.60 -5.77
C GLU A 138 28.55 -24.25 -4.66
N CYS A 139 28.17 -23.34 -3.75
CA CYS A 139 28.94 -23.03 -2.55
C CYS A 139 29.07 -24.22 -1.58
N PHE A 140 28.03 -25.07 -1.50
CA PHE A 140 28.03 -26.24 -0.62
C PHE A 140 28.96 -27.36 -1.13
N MET A 141 29.18 -27.45 -2.46
CA MET A 141 29.96 -28.54 -3.05
C MET A 141 31.49 -28.35 -2.91
N PHE A 142 31.98 -27.12 -2.69
CA PHE A 142 33.42 -26.87 -2.50
C PHE A 142 33.92 -27.07 -1.05
N TRP A 143 33.04 -27.31 -0.08
CA TRP A 143 33.42 -27.74 1.28
C TRP A 143 33.67 -29.26 1.40
N GLY A 144 33.66 -30.01 0.28
CA GLY A 144 33.85 -31.46 0.26
C GLY A 144 35.14 -31.98 -0.38
N HIS A 145 36.03 -31.14 -0.93
CA HIS A 145 37.27 -31.61 -1.55
C HIS A 145 38.51 -30.88 -1.02
N GLY A 146 38.75 -31.03 0.27
CA GLY A 146 40.13 -31.12 0.77
C GLY A 146 40.70 -32.47 0.33
N ASN A 147 41.86 -32.47 -0.34
CA ASN A 147 42.61 -33.66 -0.75
C ASN A 147 42.68 -34.74 0.34
N GLY A 148 42.01 -35.88 0.13
CA GLY A 148 42.12 -37.08 0.96
C GLY A 148 41.11 -38.14 0.53
N GLY A 149 41.58 -39.23 -0.08
CA GLY A 149 40.75 -40.17 -0.83
C GLY A 149 39.84 -41.12 -0.03
N ARG A 150 39.06 -41.89 -0.82
CA ARG A 150 38.08 -42.97 -0.49
C ARG A 150 36.76 -42.42 0.05
N ASN A 151 35.57 -42.82 -0.40
CA ASN A 151 35.12 -44.07 -0.99
C ASN A 151 33.84 -43.79 -1.80
N SER A 152 33.65 -44.48 -2.92
CA SER A 152 32.34 -44.67 -3.54
C SER A 152 31.39 -45.29 -2.51
N ASP A 153 30.19 -44.71 -2.34
CA ASP A 153 28.91 -45.43 -2.33
C ASP A 153 27.81 -44.65 -1.61
N ARG A 154 26.60 -44.76 -2.21
CA ARG A 154 25.25 -44.41 -1.72
C ARG A 154 24.70 -43.02 -2.08
N TRP A 155 24.36 -42.88 -3.35
CA TRP A 155 23.01 -42.42 -3.68
C TRP A 155 22.10 -43.64 -3.71
N ASN A 156 21.10 -43.71 -2.82
CA ASN A 156 19.86 -44.45 -3.08
C ASN A 156 18.76 -44.04 -2.09
N ALA A 157 17.60 -43.77 -2.69
CA ALA A 157 16.26 -43.54 -2.14
C ALA A 157 16.00 -42.18 -1.47
#